data_AF-A0A227J5D8-F1
#
_entry.id   AF-A0A227J5D8-F1
#
_cell.length_a   1.000
_cell.length_b   1.000
_cell.length_c   1.000
_cell.angle_alpha   90.00
_cell.angle_beta   90.00
_cell.angle_gamma   90.00
#
_symmetry.space_group_name_H-M   'P 1'
#
loop_
_entity.id
_entity.type
_entity.pdbx_description
1 polymer ?
#
loop_
_entity_poly.entity_id
_entity_poly.type
_entity_poly.pdbx_seq_one_letter_code
_entity_poly.pdbx_strand_id
1 'polypeptide(L)'
;PNDFQSWADLWKPELEGQVMLMDDTREVFHIALRKLGYSGNSTDPKQIDEAYAELQKLMPNVLVFNSDNPGAPYMSGEVGVGMLWNGSAAAAQNEGLNLKLVFPKEGGIGWVDNFA
;
A
#
# COMPACT_ATOMS: atom_id res chain seq x y z
N PRO A 1 -0.69 -12.38 -11.76
CA PRO A 1 -0.54 -11.17 -12.60
C PRO A 1 0.90 -10.63 -12.58
N ASN A 2 1.47 -10.37 -13.77
CA ASN A 2 2.74 -9.66 -13.91
C ASN A 2 2.54 -8.14 -14.03
N ASP A 3 1.30 -7.69 -13.83
CA ASP A 3 0.81 -6.36 -14.21
C ASP A 3 0.88 -5.31 -13.09
N PHE A 4 1.29 -5.71 -11.88
CA PHE A 4 1.62 -4.81 -10.77
C PHE A 4 3.12 -4.76 -10.62
N GLN A 5 3.70 -3.59 -10.84
CA GLN A 5 5.14 -3.32 -10.75
C GLN A 5 5.42 -1.97 -10.07
N SER A 6 4.40 -1.20 -9.73
CA SER A 6 4.51 0.19 -9.28
C SER A 6 3.42 0.54 -8.27
N TRP A 7 3.71 1.46 -7.35
CA TRP A 7 2.67 2.06 -6.51
C TRP A 7 1.57 2.73 -7.34
N ALA A 8 1.92 3.30 -8.50
CA ALA A 8 0.96 3.95 -9.39
C ALA A 8 -0.10 2.99 -9.95
N ASP A 9 0.17 1.68 -9.98
CA ASP A 9 -0.81 0.69 -10.45
C ASP A 9 -2.04 0.62 -9.54
N LEU A 10 -1.95 1.04 -8.26
CA LEU A 10 -3.09 1.09 -7.35
C LEU A 10 -4.15 2.13 -7.76
N TRP A 11 -3.80 3.10 -8.61
CA TRP A 11 -4.72 4.14 -9.12
C TRP A 11 -5.50 3.70 -10.37
N LYS A 12 -5.31 2.47 -10.82
CA LYS A 12 -6.02 1.94 -11.99
C LYS A 12 -7.53 1.87 -11.70
N PRO A 13 -8.40 2.37 -12.58
CA PRO A 13 -9.85 2.44 -12.34
C PRO A 13 -10.51 1.06 -12.20
N GLU A 14 -9.93 0.01 -12.78
CA GLU A 14 -10.41 -1.36 -12.60
C GLU A 14 -10.30 -1.90 -11.16
N LEU A 15 -9.64 -1.18 -10.26
CA LEU A 15 -9.47 -1.53 -8.85
C LEU A 15 -10.46 -0.83 -7.92
N GLU A 16 -11.51 -0.21 -8.46
CA GLU A 16 -12.57 0.42 -7.67
C GLU A 16 -13.09 -0.53 -6.58
N GLY A 17 -13.03 -0.10 -5.32
CA GLY A 17 -13.46 -0.90 -4.17
C GLY A 17 -12.70 -2.22 -3.93
N GLN A 18 -11.45 -2.36 -4.39
CA GLN A 18 -10.67 -3.60 -4.24
C GLN A 18 -9.34 -3.45 -3.50
N VAL A 19 -8.92 -2.20 -3.23
CA VAL A 19 -7.60 -1.89 -2.67
C VAL A 19 -7.66 -1.87 -1.15
N MET A 20 -6.72 -2.56 -0.52
CA MET A 20 -6.43 -2.41 0.90
C MET A 20 -5.21 -1.51 1.10
N LEU A 21 -5.30 -0.57 2.03
CA LEU A 21 -4.16 0.24 2.48
C LEU A 21 -3.85 -0.05 3.95
N MET A 22 -2.60 0.13 4.35
CA MET A 22 -2.26 0.13 5.77
C MET A 22 -2.91 1.34 6.43
N ASP A 23 -3.43 1.18 7.64
CA ASP A 23 -3.85 2.31 8.47
C ASP A 23 -2.62 2.95 9.14
N ASP A 24 -1.72 3.49 8.30
CA ASP A 24 -0.53 4.22 8.71
C ASP A 24 -0.36 5.44 7.80
N THR A 25 -0.43 6.63 8.40
CA THR A 25 -0.38 7.88 7.64
C THR A 25 0.94 8.04 6.88
N ARG A 26 2.07 7.65 7.48
CA ARG A 26 3.38 7.80 6.85
C ARG A 26 3.53 6.84 5.68
N GLU A 27 3.05 5.61 5.82
CA GLU A 27 3.11 4.64 4.73
C GLU A 27 2.19 5.02 3.55
N VAL A 28 0.96 5.48 3.83
CA VAL A 28 0.01 5.90 2.79
C VAL A 28 0.51 7.15 2.05
N PHE A 29 1.06 8.14 2.76
CA PHE A 29 1.70 9.29 2.09
C PHE A 29 2.96 8.88 1.33
N HIS A 30 3.72 7.90 1.83
CA HIS A 30 4.92 7.42 1.17
C HIS A 30 4.59 6.95 -0.26
N ILE A 31 3.56 6.12 -0.45
CA ILE A 31 3.24 5.59 -1.79
C ILE A 31 2.83 6.69 -2.77
N ALA A 32 2.11 7.71 -2.32
CA ALA A 32 1.71 8.85 -3.14
C ALA A 32 2.90 9.75 -3.50
N LEU A 33 3.77 10.05 -2.53
CA LEU A 33 5.00 10.79 -2.74
C LEU A 33 5.93 10.07 -3.73
N ARG A 34 6.10 8.75 -3.58
CA ARG A 34 6.90 7.94 -4.52
C ARG A 34 6.30 7.91 -5.92
N LYS A 35 4.98 7.79 -6.05
CA LYS A 35 4.26 7.89 -7.34
C LYS A 35 4.54 9.23 -8.04
N LEU A 36 4.59 10.33 -7.30
CA LEU A 36 4.92 11.66 -7.81
C LEU A 36 6.42 11.88 -8.09
N GLY A 37 7.28 10.89 -7.76
CA GLY A 37 8.72 10.99 -7.92
C GLY A 37 9.44 11.71 -6.77
N TYR A 38 8.72 12.05 -5.70
CA TYR A 38 9.27 12.70 -4.51
C TYR A 38 9.89 11.70 -3.54
N SER A 39 10.60 12.22 -2.54
CA SER A 39 11.05 11.42 -1.40
C SER A 39 9.84 11.01 -0.56
N GLY A 40 9.76 9.74 -0.17
CA GLY A 40 8.76 9.27 0.80
C GLY A 40 8.96 9.85 2.21
N ASN A 41 10.06 10.57 2.44
CA ASN A 41 10.36 11.33 3.66
C ASN A 41 10.38 12.84 3.39
N SER A 42 9.60 13.32 2.41
CA SER A 42 9.54 14.75 2.11
C SER A 42 9.05 15.55 3.33
N THR A 43 9.67 16.70 3.55
CA THR A 43 9.27 17.70 4.55
C THR A 43 8.79 18.99 3.89
N ASP A 44 8.71 19.03 2.56
CA ASP A 44 8.19 20.17 1.80
C ASP A 44 6.66 20.14 1.84
N PRO A 45 6.00 21.15 2.44
CA PRO A 45 4.55 21.20 2.54
C PRO A 45 3.85 21.10 1.18
N LYS A 46 4.44 21.67 0.12
CA LYS A 46 3.83 21.62 -1.22
C LYS A 46 3.77 20.21 -1.78
N GLN A 47 4.85 19.43 -1.60
CA GLN A 47 4.89 18.04 -2.04
C GLN A 47 3.90 17.18 -1.25
N ILE A 48 3.70 17.49 0.03
CA ILE A 48 2.73 16.81 0.89
C ILE A 48 1.29 17.14 0.45
N ASP A 49 1.00 18.40 0.12
CA ASP A 49 -0.31 18.82 -0.40
C ASP A 49 -0.63 18.16 -1.75
N GLU A 50 0.35 18.04 -2.65
CA GLU A 50 0.20 17.32 -3.91
C GLU A 50 -0.03 15.82 -3.70
N ALA A 51 0.69 15.20 -2.75
CA ALA A 51 0.46 13.81 -2.39
C ALA A 51 -0.94 13.58 -1.80
N TYR A 52 -1.43 14.51 -0.99
CA TYR A 52 -2.81 14.47 -0.48
C TYR A 52 -3.83 14.50 -1.63
N ALA A 53 -3.65 15.40 -2.60
CA ALA A 53 -4.53 15.47 -3.77
C ALA A 53 -4.51 14.18 -4.61
N GLU A 54 -3.36 13.50 -4.71
CA GLU A 54 -3.27 12.18 -5.35
C GLU A 54 -3.96 11.08 -4.56
N LEU A 55 -3.85 11.09 -3.23
CA LEU A 55 -4.54 10.14 -2.36
C LEU A 55 -6.06 10.29 -2.45
N GLN A 56 -6.57 11.52 -2.56
CA GLN A 56 -8.00 11.73 -2.81
C GLN A 56 -8.50 11.04 -4.08
N LYS A 57 -7.67 10.97 -5.13
CA LYS A 57 -7.98 10.24 -6.37
C LYS A 57 -7.91 8.73 -6.21
N LEU A 58 -7.15 8.23 -5.24
CA LEU A 58 -7.05 6.80 -4.93
C LEU A 58 -8.27 6.30 -4.15
N MET A 59 -8.91 7.15 -3.34
CA MET A 59 -9.98 6.77 -2.41
C MET A 59 -11.09 5.90 -3.01
N PRO A 60 -11.59 6.12 -4.25
CA PRO A 60 -12.59 5.23 -4.85
C PRO A 60 -12.13 3.77 -4.98
N ASN A 61 -10.82 3.54 -5.11
CA ASN A 61 -10.25 2.20 -5.18
C ASN A 61 -10.13 1.55 -3.80
N VAL A 62 -10.06 2.34 -2.73
CA VAL A 62 -9.80 1.83 -1.38
C VAL A 62 -11.07 1.28 -0.77
N LEU A 63 -11.05 -0.02 -0.44
CA LEU A 63 -12.13 -0.69 0.27
C LEU A 63 -11.97 -0.55 1.78
N VAL A 64 -10.75 -0.72 2.30
CA VAL A 64 -10.49 -0.79 3.74
C VAL A 64 -9.06 -0.35 4.08
N PHE A 65 -8.93 0.24 5.27
CA PHE A 65 -7.64 0.49 5.93
C PHE A 65 -7.50 -0.48 7.10
N ASN A 66 -6.35 -1.15 7.23
CA ASN A 66 -6.13 -2.09 8.33
C ASN A 66 -4.64 -2.23 8.68
N SER A 67 -4.28 -1.99 9.94
CA SER A 67 -2.94 -2.24 10.48
C SER A 67 -2.92 -3.24 11.64
N ASP A 68 -4.09 -3.67 12.14
CA ASP A 68 -4.19 -4.62 13.26
C ASP A 68 -3.96 -6.05 12.80
N ASN A 69 -4.62 -6.43 11.71
CA ASN A 69 -4.45 -7.71 11.03
C ASN A 69 -4.59 -7.52 9.52
N PRO A 70 -3.57 -6.96 8.86
CA PRO A 70 -3.66 -6.59 7.46
C PRO A 70 -3.81 -7.80 6.52
N GLY A 71 -3.52 -9.02 7.00
CA GLY A 71 -3.71 -10.26 6.23
C GLY A 71 -5.16 -10.74 6.14
N ALA A 72 -6.01 -10.39 7.10
CA ALA A 72 -7.39 -10.90 7.16
C ALA A 72 -8.26 -10.52 5.95
N PRO A 73 -8.24 -9.27 5.45
CA PRO A 73 -8.98 -8.91 4.24
C PRO A 73 -8.58 -9.75 3.02
N TYR A 74 -7.29 -10.08 2.86
CA TYR A 74 -6.83 -10.92 1.75
C TYR A 74 -7.26 -12.39 1.91
N MET A 75 -7.25 -12.92 3.13
CA MET A 75 -7.71 -14.28 3.41
C MET A 75 -9.20 -14.46 3.14
N SER A 76 -10.00 -13.44 3.44
CA SER A 76 -11.44 -13.44 3.16
C SER A 76 -11.80 -13.32 1.68
N GLY A 77 -10.85 -12.86 0.85
CA GLY A 77 -11.08 -12.54 -0.56
C GLY A 77 -11.82 -11.23 -0.80
N GLU A 78 -12.04 -10.41 0.23
CA GLU A 78 -12.69 -9.10 0.14
C GLU A 78 -11.84 -8.09 -0.66
N VAL A 79 -10.51 -8.21 -0.60
CA VAL A 79 -9.57 -7.34 -1.33
C VAL A 79 -8.68 -8.15 -2.24
N GLY A 80 -8.44 -7.61 -3.45
CA GLY A 80 -7.66 -8.30 -4.49
C GLY A 80 -6.20 -7.84 -4.55
N VAL A 81 -5.90 -6.64 -4.06
CA VAL A 81 -4.57 -6.02 -4.11
C VAL A 81 -4.45 -4.94 -3.04
N GLY A 82 -3.22 -4.58 -2.68
CA GLY A 82 -3.00 -3.50 -1.76
C GLY A 82 -1.64 -3.57 -1.08
N MET A 83 -1.56 -2.91 0.07
CA MET A 83 -0.40 -2.94 0.94
C MET A 83 -0.49 -4.12 1.91
N LEU A 84 0.66 -4.68 2.28
CA LEU A 84 0.74 -5.72 3.31
C LEU A 84 2.18 -5.75 3.84
N TRP A 85 2.35 -5.74 5.16
CA TRP A 85 3.66 -5.97 5.74
C TRP A 85 4.19 -7.35 5.36
N ASN A 86 5.48 -7.41 5.02
CA ASN A 86 6.13 -8.63 4.55
C ASN A 86 6.04 -9.78 5.57
N GLY A 87 6.08 -9.50 6.88
CA GLY A 87 5.89 -10.49 7.94
C GLY A 87 4.49 -11.13 7.89
N SER A 88 3.45 -10.31 7.77
CA SER A 88 2.06 -10.76 7.63
C SER A 88 1.84 -11.54 6.32
N ALA A 89 2.46 -11.09 5.22
CA ALA A 89 2.43 -11.81 3.94
C ALA A 89 3.05 -13.21 4.07
N ALA A 90 4.22 -13.32 4.71
CA ALA A 90 4.88 -14.60 4.93
C ALA A 90 4.05 -15.55 5.80
N ALA A 91 3.42 -15.03 6.86
CA ALA A 91 2.51 -15.81 7.71
C ALA A 91 1.31 -16.34 6.90
N ALA A 92 0.63 -15.48 6.14
CA ALA A 92 -0.51 -15.88 5.33
C ALA A 92 -0.13 -16.87 4.21
N GLN A 93 1.06 -16.73 3.60
CA GLN A 93 1.58 -17.72 2.65
C GLN A 93 1.83 -19.08 3.30
N ASN A 94 2.36 -19.11 4.54
CA ASN A 94 2.55 -20.35 5.30
C ASN A 94 1.22 -21.04 5.65
N GLU A 95 0.14 -20.27 5.79
CA GLU A 95 -1.23 -20.78 5.97
C GLU A 95 -1.89 -21.23 4.65
N GLY A 96 -1.16 -21.16 3.53
CA GLY A 96 -1.60 -21.66 2.23
C GLY A 96 -2.33 -20.65 1.36
N LEU A 97 -2.38 -19.38 1.75
CA LEU A 97 -2.96 -18.33 0.91
C LEU A 97 -2.04 -18.06 -0.29
N ASN A 98 -2.63 -18.03 -1.49
CA ASN A 98 -1.91 -17.73 -2.74
C ASN A 98 -1.66 -16.21 -2.88
N LEU A 99 -0.80 -15.68 -2.02
CA LEU A 99 -0.35 -14.29 -2.07
C LEU A 99 0.94 -14.15 -2.88
N LYS A 100 1.00 -13.11 -3.70
CA LYS A 100 2.23 -12.68 -4.38
C LYS A 100 2.65 -11.32 -3.84
N LEU A 101 3.77 -11.29 -3.12
CA LEU A 101 4.43 -10.03 -2.75
C LEU A 101 5.14 -9.46 -3.98
N VAL A 102 4.97 -8.16 -4.22
CA VAL A 102 5.64 -7.43 -5.31
C VAL A 102 6.44 -6.29 -4.70
N PHE A 103 7.70 -6.16 -5.09
CA PHE A 103 8.50 -4.98 -4.79
C PHE A 103 8.31 -3.95 -5.91
N PRO A 104 7.73 -2.77 -5.61
CA PRO A 104 7.45 -1.77 -6.63
C PRO A 104 8.74 -1.10 -7.14
N LYS A 105 8.72 -0.66 -8.39
CA LYS A 105 9.86 -0.02 -9.08
C LYS A 105 10.35 1.24 -8.39
N GLU A 106 9.48 1.95 -7.67
CA GLU A 106 9.85 3.14 -6.90
C GLU A 106 10.59 2.81 -5.60
N GLY A 107 10.66 1.53 -5.22
CA GLY A 107 11.15 1.04 -3.94
C GLY A 107 10.03 0.75 -2.94
N GLY A 108 10.26 -0.25 -2.09
CA GLY A 108 9.40 -0.57 -0.96
C GLY A 108 9.65 0.36 0.23
N ILE A 109 8.71 0.34 1.18
CA ILE A 109 8.82 1.11 2.43
C ILE A 109 9.66 0.29 3.42
N GLY A 110 10.80 0.84 3.84
CA GLY A 110 11.63 0.25 4.89
C GLY A 110 11.38 0.95 6.23
N TRP A 111 11.15 0.18 7.28
CA TRP A 111 10.95 0.65 8.64
C TRP A 111 11.61 -0.30 9.65
N VAL A 112 11.78 0.17 10.89
CA VAL A 112 12.35 -0.61 11.98
C VAL A 112 11.70 -0.20 13.30
N ASP A 113 11.19 -1.19 14.03
CA ASP A 113 10.74 -1.03 15.40
C ASP A 113 11.94 -1.13 16.34
N ASN A 114 11.98 -0.28 17.36
CA ASN A 114 13.03 -0.28 18.36
C ASN A 114 12.39 -0.32 19.75
N PHE A 115 12.94 -1.15 20.64
CA PHE A 115 12.58 -1.08 22.06
C PHE A 115 13.09 0.24 22.64
N ALA A 116 12.27 0.87 23.49
CA ALA A 116 12.66 2.03 24.28
C ALA A 116 13.39 1.60 25.57
#